data_AF-A0A3R7VKL7-F1
#
_entry.id   AF-A0A3R7VKL7-F1
#
_cell.length_a   1.000
_cell.length_b   1.000
_cell.length_c   1.000
_cell.angle_alpha   90.00
_cell.angle_beta   90.00
_cell.angle_gamma   90.00
#
_symmetry.space_group_name_H-M   'P 1'
#
loop_
_entity.id
_entity.type
_entity.pdbx_description
1 polymer ?
#
loop_
_entity_poly.entity_id
_entity_poly.type
_entity_poly.pdbx_seq_one_letter_code
_entity_poly.pdbx_strand_id
1 'polypeptide(L)'
;MKGRLIIWVLPLVISACSYGDSTANKEQQFTSNLTEQERACVEDRLLAGWELKLADLNNDLSPEEEIAVGMATALCRSNANNRPAQAPNDNEKPQVSEELLQAPSNFDSTDAPPGNDPVLDGYWQECGLGDAKACDNLFYSAPHGSDYEQFAFSCGGRRNMDCSLLLGVDQPDGELSPLTPPPGDDEKLDELWTNCSEGSTSSCGELRLTAASGSLYSQFGTSCGARGTTYCTLILEYDGEPPSLNDLSPNTNPPGEDQLLDQLWELCANQDARSCKDLAKYGPTDSIYIRFGISCGGRSVAPCARLFADLAAQSP
;
A
#
# COMPACT_ATOMS: atom_id res chain seq x y z
N MET A 1 61.87 -58.32 28.59
CA MET A 1 60.80 -58.46 27.58
C MET A 1 59.58 -59.09 28.24
N LYS A 2 58.46 -58.36 28.10
CA LYS A 2 57.04 -58.74 28.11
C LYS A 2 56.48 -59.64 29.23
N GLY A 3 55.62 -58.99 30.02
CA GLY A 3 54.87 -59.55 31.12
C GLY A 3 53.55 -60.22 30.74
N ARG A 4 53.07 -60.94 31.75
CA ARG A 4 51.83 -61.72 31.86
C ARG A 4 50.58 -60.88 31.65
N LEU A 5 49.50 -61.50 31.18
CA LEU A 5 48.18 -61.19 31.70
C LEU A 5 47.30 -62.44 31.77
N ILE A 6 46.67 -62.58 32.93
CA ILE A 6 45.87 -63.70 33.40
C ILE A 6 44.39 -63.33 33.27
N ILE A 7 43.62 -64.33 32.86
CA ILE A 7 42.18 -64.42 32.65
C ILE A 7 41.41 -64.32 33.97
N TRP A 8 40.25 -63.65 33.98
CA TRP A 8 39.10 -64.02 34.82
C TRP A 8 37.78 -63.64 34.13
N VAL A 9 36.81 -64.57 34.16
CA VAL A 9 35.47 -64.50 33.57
C VAL A 9 34.46 -64.07 34.64
N LEU A 10 33.56 -63.13 34.34
CA LEU A 10 32.26 -62.89 35.02
C LEU A 10 31.44 -61.78 34.30
N PRO A 11 30.14 -61.62 34.58
CA PRO A 11 28.98 -61.96 33.72
C PRO A 11 28.46 -60.80 32.84
N LEU A 12 27.77 -61.13 31.75
CA LEU A 12 27.02 -60.18 30.91
C LEU A 12 25.70 -59.80 31.60
N VAL A 13 25.73 -58.70 32.34
CA VAL A 13 24.54 -57.98 32.82
C VAL A 13 24.03 -57.11 31.69
N ILE A 14 22.74 -57.26 31.37
CA ILE A 14 22.00 -56.39 30.46
C ILE A 14 21.96 -55.00 31.07
N SER A 15 22.80 -54.09 30.59
CA SER A 15 22.63 -52.67 30.82
C SER A 15 21.75 -52.11 29.72
N ALA A 16 20.45 -52.05 30.00
CA ALA A 16 19.61 -51.04 29.40
C ALA A 16 20.29 -49.69 29.65
N CYS A 17 20.62 -48.97 28.59
CA CYS A 17 20.90 -47.54 28.72
C CYS A 17 19.56 -46.88 29.08
N SER A 18 19.28 -46.86 30.38
CA SER A 18 18.47 -45.82 30.99
C SER A 18 19.19 -44.51 30.69
N TYR A 19 18.77 -43.81 29.65
CA TYR A 19 19.08 -42.39 29.55
C TYR A 19 18.10 -41.69 30.48
N GLY A 20 18.49 -41.70 31.75
CA GLY A 20 17.92 -40.87 32.79
C GLY A 20 18.02 -39.42 32.34
N ASP A 21 16.83 -38.90 32.08
CA ASP A 21 16.43 -37.51 32.08
C ASP A 21 17.45 -36.53 32.68
N SER A 22 18.01 -35.69 31.80
CA SER A 22 18.44 -34.34 32.15
C SER A 22 17.85 -33.38 31.10
N THR A 23 16.53 -33.26 31.10
CA THR A 23 15.67 -32.30 30.38
C THR A 23 15.89 -30.84 30.80
N ALA A 24 17.14 -30.42 31.01
CA ALA A 24 17.42 -29.06 31.46
C ALA A 24 18.48 -28.31 30.63
N ASN A 25 18.94 -28.86 29.49
CA ASN A 25 20.07 -28.24 28.79
C ASN A 25 20.12 -28.45 27.26
N LYS A 26 18.97 -28.64 26.61
CA LYS A 26 18.91 -28.90 25.16
C LYS A 26 17.98 -27.99 24.35
N GLU A 27 17.29 -27.04 24.98
CA GLU A 27 16.44 -26.03 24.32
C GLU A 27 17.24 -24.81 23.80
N GLN A 28 18.56 -24.77 24.03
CA GLN A 28 19.30 -23.50 23.93
C GLN A 28 20.19 -23.32 22.71
N GLN A 29 20.41 -24.29 21.82
CA GLN A 29 21.54 -24.16 20.90
C GLN A 29 21.37 -23.11 19.77
N PHE A 30 20.13 -22.83 19.33
CA PHE A 30 19.85 -21.84 18.27
C PHE A 30 19.53 -20.44 18.80
N THR A 31 19.11 -20.35 20.06
CA THR A 31 18.69 -19.11 20.73
C THR A 31 19.63 -18.67 21.86
N SER A 32 20.70 -19.43 22.14
CA SER A 32 21.68 -19.14 23.21
C SER A 32 22.48 -17.87 22.97
N ASN A 33 22.60 -17.45 21.71
CA ASN A 33 23.33 -16.25 21.31
C ASN A 33 22.40 -15.07 21.04
N LEU A 34 21.13 -15.13 21.49
CA LEU A 34 20.18 -14.03 21.41
C LEU A 34 20.05 -13.40 22.80
N THR A 35 20.08 -12.08 22.85
CA THR A 35 19.63 -11.33 24.03
C THR A 35 18.14 -11.59 24.27
N GLU A 36 17.66 -11.30 25.49
CA GLU A 36 16.24 -11.44 25.84
C GLU A 36 15.33 -10.65 24.89
N GLN A 37 15.77 -9.46 24.48
CA GLN A 37 15.06 -8.60 23.54
C GLN A 37 15.09 -9.15 22.09
N GLU A 38 16.22 -9.69 21.65
CA GLU A 38 16.32 -10.34 20.35
C GLU A 38 15.46 -11.61 20.30
N ARG A 39 15.43 -12.40 21.37
CA ARG A 39 14.62 -13.60 21.46
C ARG A 39 13.13 -13.27 21.35
N ALA A 40 12.65 -12.29 22.11
CA ALA A 40 11.26 -11.85 22.02
C ALA A 40 10.90 -11.34 20.61
N CYS A 41 11.82 -10.61 19.97
CA CYS A 41 11.65 -10.15 18.60
C CYS A 41 11.61 -11.29 17.58
N VAL A 42 12.46 -12.31 17.75
CA VAL A 42 12.51 -13.49 16.87
C VAL A 42 11.26 -14.33 17.03
N GLU A 43 10.80 -14.53 18.26
CA GLU A 43 9.58 -15.27 18.56
C GLU A 43 8.34 -14.60 17.96
N ASP A 44 8.22 -13.27 18.11
CA ASP A 44 7.15 -12.48 17.50
C ASP A 44 7.16 -12.58 15.97
N ARG A 45 8.34 -12.47 15.35
CA ARG A 45 8.48 -12.59 13.89
C ARG A 45 8.19 -13.98 13.35
N LEU A 46 8.62 -15.03 14.05
CA LEU A 46 8.34 -16.41 13.65
C LEU A 46 6.85 -16.72 13.73
N LEU A 47 6.18 -16.25 14.78
CA LEU A 47 4.74 -16.37 14.96
C LEU A 47 3.97 -15.58 13.90
N ALA A 48 4.33 -14.34 13.63
CA ALA A 48 3.59 -13.48 12.71
C ALA A 48 3.86 -13.77 11.23
N GLY A 49 5.07 -14.22 10.87
CA GLY A 49 5.49 -14.40 9.48
C GLY A 49 5.48 -15.85 8.98
N TRP A 50 5.59 -16.82 9.89
CA TRP A 50 5.69 -18.24 9.54
C TRP A 50 4.75 -19.12 10.37
N GLU A 51 3.94 -18.53 11.26
CA GLU A 51 3.10 -19.24 12.24
C GLU A 51 3.87 -20.24 13.13
N LEU A 52 5.19 -20.09 13.20
CA LEU A 52 6.08 -20.96 13.96
C LEU A 52 6.25 -20.42 15.38
N LYS A 53 6.04 -21.28 16.37
CA LYS A 53 6.35 -20.98 17.76
C LYS A 53 7.77 -21.41 18.06
N LEU A 54 8.60 -20.46 18.47
CA LEU A 54 10.00 -20.74 18.82
C LEU A 54 10.13 -21.82 19.92
N ALA A 55 9.15 -21.90 20.82
CA ALA A 55 9.07 -22.93 21.86
C ALA A 55 8.74 -24.34 21.33
N ASP A 56 8.12 -24.44 20.15
CA ASP A 56 7.68 -25.70 19.54
C ASP A 56 8.71 -26.23 18.52
N LEU A 57 9.74 -25.44 18.19
CA LEU A 57 10.80 -25.81 17.27
C LEU A 57 11.81 -26.77 17.92
N ASN A 58 12.01 -27.93 17.30
CA ASN A 58 12.98 -28.92 17.73
C ASN A 58 14.40 -28.59 17.20
N ASN A 59 15.41 -29.31 17.71
CA ASN A 59 16.81 -29.15 17.25
C ASN A 59 17.07 -29.64 15.81
N ASP A 60 16.11 -30.32 15.19
CA ASP A 60 16.19 -30.82 13.81
C ASP A 60 15.14 -30.08 12.98
N LEU A 61 15.49 -28.85 12.60
CA LEU A 61 14.64 -27.99 11.79
C LEU A 61 14.57 -28.52 10.36
N SER A 62 13.39 -28.45 9.76
CA SER A 62 13.27 -28.56 8.31
C SER A 62 14.01 -27.41 7.62
N PRO A 63 14.39 -27.55 6.33
CA PRO A 63 15.06 -26.49 5.60
C PRO A 63 14.30 -25.15 5.60
N GLU A 64 12.96 -25.22 5.63
CA GLU A 64 12.07 -24.05 5.68
C GLU A 64 12.10 -23.37 7.05
N GLU A 65 12.09 -24.14 8.14
CA GLU A 65 12.20 -23.62 9.51
C GLU A 65 13.59 -23.03 9.79
N GLU A 66 14.66 -23.63 9.24
CA GLU A 66 16.02 -23.10 9.36
C GLU A 66 16.16 -21.72 8.68
N ILE A 67 15.55 -21.58 7.49
CA ILE A 67 15.48 -20.31 6.75
C ILE A 67 14.67 -19.26 7.54
N ALA A 68 13.50 -19.63 8.07
CA ALA A 68 12.66 -18.75 8.86
C ALA A 68 13.36 -18.23 10.13
N VAL A 69 13.98 -19.13 10.91
CA VAL A 69 14.74 -18.77 12.13
C VAL A 69 15.95 -17.90 11.78
N GLY A 70 16.65 -18.21 10.68
CA GLY A 70 17.80 -17.45 10.21
C GLY A 70 17.43 -16.01 9.82
N MET A 71 16.35 -15.83 9.06
CA MET A 71 15.86 -14.51 8.65
C MET A 71 15.34 -13.69 9.84
N ALA A 72 14.51 -14.29 10.70
CA ALA A 72 13.99 -13.62 11.89
C ALA A 72 15.13 -13.14 12.80
N THR A 73 16.15 -13.99 13.01
CA THR A 73 17.33 -13.65 13.80
C THR A 73 18.13 -12.50 13.20
N ALA A 74 18.36 -12.50 11.89
CA ALA A 74 19.10 -11.45 11.20
C ALA A 74 18.39 -10.09 11.31
N LEU A 75 17.07 -10.07 11.11
CA LEU A 75 16.24 -8.87 11.18
C LEU A 75 16.14 -8.29 12.60
N CYS A 76 16.08 -9.15 13.61
CA CYS A 76 16.01 -8.70 15.00
C CYS A 76 17.35 -8.15 15.51
N ARG A 77 18.47 -8.71 15.05
CA ARG A 77 19.81 -8.17 15.33
C ARG A 77 20.04 -6.81 14.66
N SER A 78 19.52 -6.61 13.45
CA SER A 78 19.64 -5.30 12.78
C SER A 78 18.82 -4.21 13.47
N ASN A 79 17.69 -4.56 14.07
CA ASN A 79 16.80 -3.61 14.74
C ASN A 79 17.20 -3.27 16.20
N ALA A 80 18.03 -4.09 16.86
CA ALA A 80 18.50 -3.80 18.22
C ALA A 80 19.34 -2.50 18.32
N ASN A 81 19.91 -2.03 17.20
CA ASN A 81 20.75 -0.83 17.15
C ASN A 81 20.01 0.46 16.77
N ASN A 82 18.70 0.42 16.47
CA ASN A 82 17.92 1.62 16.13
C ASN A 82 16.47 1.46 16.60
N ARG A 83 16.04 2.27 17.58
CA ARG A 83 14.63 2.42 17.96
C ARG A 83 14.23 3.90 17.87
N PRO A 84 13.06 4.19 17.28
CA PRO A 84 11.88 4.45 18.12
C PRO A 84 10.70 3.51 17.82
N ALA A 85 9.79 3.42 18.79
CA ALA A 85 8.66 2.48 18.84
C ALA A 85 7.54 2.83 17.85
N GLN A 86 6.98 1.82 17.18
CA GLN A 86 5.73 1.92 16.42
C GLN A 86 4.53 1.69 17.36
N ALA A 87 3.58 2.64 17.33
CA ALA A 87 2.26 2.55 17.92
C ALA A 87 1.34 1.66 17.05
N PRO A 88 0.25 1.09 17.60
CA PRO A 88 -0.65 0.18 16.86
C PRO A 88 -1.32 0.90 15.68
N ASN A 89 -1.46 0.19 14.56
CA ASN A 89 -2.15 0.67 13.36
C ASN A 89 -3.60 1.06 13.71
N ASP A 90 -3.85 2.37 13.72
CA ASP A 90 -5.15 2.97 13.89
C ASP A 90 -5.67 3.35 12.50
N ASN A 91 -6.53 2.51 11.92
CA ASN A 91 -7.09 2.71 10.59
C ASN A 91 -8.10 3.87 10.51
N GLU A 92 -8.35 4.57 11.63
CA GLU A 92 -9.15 5.80 11.68
C GLU A 92 -8.33 7.07 11.45
N LYS A 93 -7.01 6.96 11.30
CA LYS A 93 -6.20 8.11 10.87
C LYS A 93 -6.06 8.10 9.36
N PRO A 94 -6.13 9.28 8.70
CA PRO A 94 -5.77 9.39 7.30
C PRO A 94 -4.46 8.65 7.10
N GLN A 95 -4.40 7.83 6.06
CA GLN A 95 -3.21 7.02 5.76
C GLN A 95 -2.09 7.86 5.12
N VAL A 96 -2.16 9.14 5.42
CA VAL A 96 -1.28 10.23 5.07
C VAL A 96 -0.68 10.65 6.41
N SER A 97 0.64 10.76 6.51
CA SER A 97 1.25 11.16 7.78
C SER A 97 0.64 12.48 8.27
N GLU A 98 0.53 12.65 9.59
CA GLU A 98 0.06 13.89 10.17
C GLU A 98 0.88 15.09 9.65
N GLU A 99 2.17 14.89 9.37
CA GLU A 99 3.03 15.85 8.70
C GLU A 99 2.51 16.30 7.32
N LEU A 100 2.05 15.38 6.46
CA LEU A 100 1.49 15.72 5.15
C LEU A 100 0.14 16.45 5.25
N LEU A 101 -0.62 16.22 6.34
CA LEU A 101 -1.86 16.95 6.63
C LEU A 101 -1.59 18.36 7.19
N GLN A 102 -0.41 18.60 7.75
CA GLN A 102 0.02 19.87 8.35
C GLN A 102 0.70 20.81 7.35
N ALA A 103 0.36 20.72 6.06
CA ALA A 103 0.99 21.54 5.06
C ALA A 103 0.77 23.05 5.27
N PRO A 104 1.78 23.90 4.95
CA PRO A 104 1.66 25.35 5.05
C PRO A 104 0.48 25.84 4.22
N SER A 105 -0.54 26.42 4.85
CA SER A 105 -1.77 26.84 4.16
C SER A 105 -1.70 28.20 3.49
N ASN A 106 -0.51 28.80 3.43
CA ASN A 106 -0.28 30.08 2.77
C ASN A 106 1.08 30.02 2.07
N PHE A 107 1.08 30.24 0.77
CA PHE A 107 2.29 30.46 -0.03
C PHE A 107 2.48 31.96 -0.24
N ASP A 108 3.66 32.48 0.09
CA ASP A 108 4.11 33.78 -0.38
C ASP A 108 5.19 33.58 -1.44
N SER A 109 4.96 34.11 -2.65
CA SER A 109 5.91 34.03 -3.76
C SER A 109 7.27 34.70 -3.49
N THR A 110 7.36 35.49 -2.42
CA THR A 110 8.60 36.14 -1.96
C THR A 110 9.34 35.35 -0.88
N ASP A 111 8.74 34.27 -0.37
CA ASP A 111 9.40 33.37 0.57
C ASP A 111 10.55 32.62 -0.11
N ALA A 112 11.58 32.33 0.69
CA ALA A 112 12.63 31.44 0.24
C ALA A 112 12.10 29.99 0.17
N PRO A 113 12.47 29.23 -0.87
CA PRO A 113 12.19 27.79 -0.91
C PRO A 113 12.77 27.07 0.31
N PRO A 114 12.18 25.94 0.74
CA PRO A 114 12.55 25.27 1.99
C PRO A 114 13.90 24.53 1.95
N GLY A 115 14.56 24.42 0.80
CA GLY A 115 15.80 23.68 0.63
C GLY A 115 16.84 24.38 -0.26
N ASN A 116 17.80 23.60 -0.76
CA ASN A 116 18.92 24.09 -1.58
C ASN A 116 19.00 23.39 -2.95
N ASP A 117 17.95 22.65 -3.34
CA ASP A 117 17.91 21.99 -4.64
C ASP A 117 17.24 22.92 -5.66
N PRO A 118 17.98 23.50 -6.61
CA PRO A 118 17.44 24.51 -7.52
C PRO A 118 16.33 23.96 -8.44
N VAL A 119 16.26 22.65 -8.65
CA VAL A 119 15.17 22.04 -9.44
C VAL A 119 13.91 21.95 -8.60
N LEU A 120 14.02 21.48 -7.36
CA LEU A 120 12.88 21.43 -6.42
C LEU A 120 12.41 22.83 -6.06
N ASP A 121 13.31 23.81 -5.95
CA ASP A 121 12.98 25.23 -5.74
C ASP A 121 12.13 25.79 -6.88
N GLY A 122 12.50 25.45 -8.12
CA GLY A 122 11.73 25.83 -9.31
C GLY A 122 10.32 25.25 -9.26
N TYR A 123 10.19 23.93 -9.02
CA TYR A 123 8.89 23.29 -8.90
C TYR A 123 8.08 23.79 -7.70
N TRP A 124 8.72 24.13 -6.57
CA TRP A 124 8.08 24.74 -5.41
C TRP A 124 7.48 26.10 -5.74
N GLN A 125 8.22 26.95 -6.43
CA GLN A 125 7.73 28.26 -6.83
C GLN A 125 6.58 28.16 -7.84
N GLU A 126 6.74 27.33 -8.87
CA GLU A 126 5.70 27.10 -9.89
C GLU A 126 4.43 26.48 -9.26
N CYS A 127 4.58 25.51 -8.35
CA CYS A 127 3.47 24.90 -7.63
C CYS A 127 2.72 25.92 -6.76
N GLY A 128 3.44 26.75 -6.01
CA GLY A 128 2.85 27.82 -5.20
C GLY A 128 2.09 28.83 -6.04
N LEU A 129 2.61 29.16 -7.23
CA LEU A 129 1.95 30.04 -8.21
C LEU A 129 0.74 29.40 -8.92
N GLY A 130 0.55 28.08 -8.76
CA GLY A 130 -0.63 27.40 -9.29
C GLY A 130 -0.38 26.47 -10.48
N ASP A 131 0.86 26.10 -10.79
CA ASP A 131 1.13 25.06 -11.78
C ASP A 131 0.94 23.67 -11.15
N ALA A 132 -0.17 23.01 -11.52
CA ALA A 132 -0.48 21.64 -11.11
C ALA A 132 0.61 20.63 -11.42
N LYS A 133 1.18 20.70 -12.63
CA LYS A 133 2.21 19.76 -13.08
C LYS A 133 3.49 19.97 -12.31
N ALA A 134 3.81 21.22 -11.95
CA ALA A 134 4.89 21.51 -11.04
C ALA A 134 4.64 20.95 -9.64
N CYS A 135 3.41 21.03 -9.12
CA CYS A 135 3.05 20.37 -7.85
C CYS A 135 3.25 18.85 -7.91
N ASP A 136 2.78 18.20 -8.99
CA ASP A 136 2.98 16.75 -9.16
C ASP A 136 4.47 16.41 -9.26
N ASN A 137 5.22 17.11 -10.10
CA ASN A 137 6.65 16.90 -10.25
C ASN A 137 7.40 17.12 -8.92
N LEU A 138 7.00 18.14 -8.15
CA LEU A 138 7.57 18.42 -6.84
C LEU A 138 7.28 17.26 -5.88
N PHE A 139 6.03 16.80 -5.80
CA PHE A 139 5.63 15.69 -4.93
C PHE A 139 6.41 14.41 -5.25
N TYR A 140 6.54 14.05 -6.53
CA TYR A 140 7.26 12.83 -6.93
C TYR A 140 8.78 12.93 -6.85
N SER A 141 9.35 14.14 -6.87
CA SER A 141 10.80 14.35 -6.87
C SER A 141 11.35 14.73 -5.49
N ALA A 142 10.49 15.20 -4.58
CA ALA A 142 10.88 15.63 -3.26
C ALA A 142 11.32 14.45 -2.37
N PRO A 143 12.27 14.67 -1.44
CA PRO A 143 12.55 13.70 -0.39
C PRO A 143 11.32 13.46 0.49
N HIS A 144 11.12 12.21 0.90
CA HIS A 144 10.03 11.85 1.82
C HIS A 144 10.08 12.62 3.14
N GLY A 145 8.91 13.06 3.60
CA GLY A 145 8.71 13.89 4.79
C GLY A 145 9.19 15.34 4.65
N SER A 146 9.75 15.73 3.51
CA SER A 146 10.27 17.09 3.34
C SER A 146 9.17 18.14 3.23
N ASP A 147 9.52 19.38 3.56
CA ASP A 147 8.63 20.53 3.37
C ASP A 147 8.20 20.69 1.91
N TYR A 148 9.03 20.26 0.94
CA TYR A 148 8.64 20.20 -0.47
C TYR A 148 7.52 19.19 -0.72
N GLU A 149 7.64 17.97 -0.18
CA GLU A 149 6.64 16.91 -0.35
C GLU A 149 5.31 17.35 0.28
N GLN A 150 5.34 17.92 1.49
CA GLN A 150 4.15 18.44 2.18
C GLN A 150 3.51 19.61 1.42
N PHE A 151 4.32 20.56 0.95
CA PHE A 151 3.83 21.70 0.20
C PHE A 151 3.21 21.28 -1.15
N ALA A 152 3.86 20.37 -1.86
CA ALA A 152 3.35 19.78 -3.10
C ALA A 152 2.04 19.02 -2.87
N PHE A 153 2.00 18.18 -1.83
CA PHE A 153 0.84 17.40 -1.41
C PHE A 153 -0.37 18.26 -1.07
N SER A 154 -0.17 19.52 -0.68
CA SER A 154 -1.23 20.48 -0.42
C SER A 154 -1.60 21.37 -1.61
N CYS A 155 -1.03 21.09 -2.78
CA CYS A 155 -1.17 21.91 -3.98
C CYS A 155 -0.73 23.35 -3.79
N GLY A 156 0.46 23.53 -3.23
CA GLY A 156 1.03 24.84 -3.00
C GLY A 156 0.32 25.61 -1.88
N GLY A 157 -0.12 24.90 -0.84
CA GLY A 157 -0.79 25.46 0.33
C GLY A 157 -2.31 25.59 0.23
N ARG A 158 -2.92 25.01 -0.81
CA ARG A 158 -4.38 25.02 -1.04
C ARG A 158 -5.11 23.81 -0.44
N ARG A 159 -4.44 23.07 0.47
CA ARG A 159 -4.98 21.96 1.28
C ARG A 159 -5.79 20.93 0.48
N ASN A 160 -5.23 20.46 -0.62
CA ASN A 160 -5.87 19.43 -1.42
C ASN A 160 -4.84 18.47 -2.01
N MET A 161 -5.24 17.23 -2.26
CA MET A 161 -4.37 16.12 -2.68
C MET A 161 -4.23 15.96 -4.20
N ASP A 162 -5.11 16.60 -4.99
CA ASP A 162 -5.06 16.53 -6.46
C ASP A 162 -4.95 17.93 -7.06
N CYS A 163 -3.72 18.31 -7.38
CA CYS A 163 -3.38 19.67 -7.77
C CYS A 163 -3.76 19.96 -9.22
N SER A 164 -3.73 18.93 -10.07
CA SER A 164 -4.25 18.96 -11.42
C SER A 164 -5.76 19.21 -11.44
N LEU A 165 -6.49 18.64 -10.48
CA LEU A 165 -7.92 18.90 -10.28
C LEU A 165 -8.18 20.30 -9.71
N LEU A 166 -7.39 20.78 -8.74
CA LEU A 166 -7.63 22.09 -8.11
C LEU A 166 -7.12 23.30 -8.92
N LEU A 167 -6.13 23.09 -9.80
CA LEU A 167 -5.45 24.18 -10.52
C LEU A 167 -5.77 24.23 -12.02
N GLY A 168 -6.90 23.61 -12.39
CA GLY A 168 -7.58 23.93 -13.64
C GLY A 168 -6.90 23.38 -14.88
N VAL A 169 -6.24 22.23 -14.80
CA VAL A 169 -5.85 21.51 -16.03
C VAL A 169 -7.05 20.72 -16.59
N ASP A 170 -8.02 20.31 -15.75
CA ASP A 170 -9.24 19.59 -16.17
C ASP A 170 -10.50 19.88 -15.29
N GLN A 171 -10.72 21.14 -14.89
CA GLN A 171 -12.03 21.57 -14.38
C GLN A 171 -12.63 22.56 -15.36
N PRO A 172 -13.77 22.27 -16.02
CA PRO A 172 -14.75 23.32 -16.24
C PRO A 172 -15.25 23.75 -14.85
N ASP A 173 -14.59 24.79 -14.34
CA ASP A 173 -15.08 25.82 -13.42
C ASP A 173 -15.95 25.38 -12.23
N GLY A 174 -15.42 25.54 -11.01
CA GLY A 174 -16.02 26.27 -9.86
C GLY A 174 -17.53 26.25 -9.53
N GLU A 175 -18.37 25.44 -10.17
CA GLU A 175 -19.84 25.42 -10.07
C GLU A 175 -20.36 24.14 -9.42
N LEU A 176 -19.54 23.10 -9.34
CA LEU A 176 -19.92 21.84 -8.71
C LEU A 176 -19.70 21.92 -7.20
N SER A 177 -20.72 21.52 -6.45
CA SER A 177 -20.72 21.31 -5.01
C SER A 177 -21.51 20.04 -4.71
N PRO A 178 -21.43 19.47 -3.49
CA PRO A 178 -22.30 18.36 -3.11
C PRO A 178 -23.81 18.67 -3.22
N LEU A 179 -24.21 19.94 -3.34
CA LEU A 179 -25.60 20.35 -3.50
C LEU A 179 -26.00 20.58 -4.96
N THR A 180 -25.06 20.45 -5.90
CA THR A 180 -25.35 20.63 -7.32
C THR A 180 -26.23 19.47 -7.80
N PRO A 181 -27.42 19.75 -8.39
CA PRO A 181 -28.31 18.70 -8.85
C PRO A 181 -27.70 17.95 -10.04
N PRO A 182 -28.09 16.68 -10.26
CA PRO A 182 -27.63 15.91 -11.40
C PRO A 182 -28.11 16.54 -12.73
N PRO A 183 -27.38 16.34 -13.84
CA PRO A 183 -27.72 16.89 -15.15
C PRO A 183 -29.09 16.49 -15.70
N GLY A 184 -29.62 15.31 -15.37
CA GLY A 184 -30.94 14.88 -15.86
C GLY A 184 -30.92 14.11 -17.19
N ASP A 185 -29.73 13.84 -17.74
CA ASP A 185 -29.57 13.24 -19.07
C ASP A 185 -29.61 11.70 -19.04
N ASP A 186 -29.27 11.09 -17.90
CA ASP A 186 -29.26 9.64 -17.70
C ASP A 186 -29.71 9.28 -16.28
N GLU A 187 -30.86 8.60 -16.17
CA GLU A 187 -31.49 8.23 -14.89
C GLU A 187 -30.56 7.41 -13.97
N LYS A 188 -29.72 6.54 -14.53
CA LYS A 188 -28.80 5.71 -13.73
C LYS A 188 -27.61 6.52 -13.25
N LEU A 189 -27.06 7.39 -14.10
CA LEU A 189 -25.96 8.26 -13.70
C LEU A 189 -26.45 9.33 -12.71
N ASP A 190 -27.70 9.75 -12.78
CA ASP A 190 -28.34 10.66 -11.82
C ASP A 190 -28.53 10.03 -10.43
N GLU A 191 -28.87 8.74 -10.38
CA GLU A 191 -28.93 7.98 -9.12
C GLU A 191 -27.54 7.88 -8.49
N LEU A 192 -26.53 7.49 -9.27
CA LEU A 192 -25.14 7.43 -8.82
C LEU A 192 -24.61 8.81 -8.37
N TRP A 193 -24.97 9.88 -9.09
CA TRP A 193 -24.65 11.26 -8.71
C TRP A 193 -25.25 11.60 -7.35
N THR A 194 -26.53 11.32 -7.15
CA THR A 194 -27.24 11.62 -5.90
C THR A 194 -26.56 10.90 -4.73
N ASN A 195 -26.31 9.60 -4.85
CA ASN A 195 -25.65 8.81 -3.80
C ASN A 195 -24.21 9.30 -3.53
N CYS A 196 -23.44 9.62 -4.58
CA CYS A 196 -22.10 10.19 -4.44
C CYS A 196 -22.13 11.56 -3.73
N SER A 197 -23.13 12.38 -4.02
CA SER A 197 -23.34 13.67 -3.35
C SER A 197 -23.63 13.50 -1.85
N GLU A 198 -24.33 12.41 -1.48
CA GLU A 198 -24.63 12.03 -0.10
C GLU A 198 -23.45 11.35 0.62
N GLY A 199 -22.37 11.03 -0.09
CA GLY A 199 -21.13 10.51 0.48
C GLY A 199 -20.88 9.02 0.23
N SER A 200 -21.62 8.38 -0.67
CA SER A 200 -21.35 7.00 -1.08
C SER A 200 -20.05 6.93 -1.89
N THR A 201 -19.02 6.34 -1.28
CA THR A 201 -17.71 6.11 -1.92
C THR A 201 -17.84 5.19 -3.13
N SER A 202 -18.61 4.11 -3.00
CA SER A 202 -18.91 3.17 -4.08
C SER A 202 -19.58 3.85 -5.28
N SER A 203 -20.58 4.71 -5.03
CA SER A 203 -21.29 5.44 -6.08
C SER A 203 -20.40 6.46 -6.78
N CYS A 204 -19.53 7.18 -6.05
CA CYS A 204 -18.55 8.06 -6.67
C CYS A 204 -17.57 7.30 -7.57
N GLY A 205 -17.13 6.12 -7.12
CA GLY A 205 -16.27 5.22 -7.89
C GLY A 205 -16.94 4.71 -9.16
N GLU A 206 -18.20 4.27 -9.06
CA GLU A 206 -19.00 3.84 -10.21
C GLU A 206 -19.23 4.96 -11.21
N LEU A 207 -19.61 6.15 -10.72
CA LEU A 207 -19.86 7.30 -11.56
C LEU A 207 -18.62 7.71 -12.36
N ARG A 208 -17.45 7.70 -11.71
CA ARG A 208 -16.15 7.96 -12.35
C ARG A 208 -15.83 6.98 -13.47
N LEU A 209 -16.23 5.72 -13.34
CA LEU A 209 -15.84 4.66 -14.27
C LEU A 209 -16.82 4.44 -15.42
N THR A 210 -18.10 4.69 -15.17
CA THR A 210 -19.18 4.40 -16.11
C THR A 210 -19.48 5.60 -17.01
N ALA A 211 -19.38 6.81 -16.47
CA ALA A 211 -19.61 8.04 -17.21
C ALA A 211 -18.58 8.26 -18.33
N ALA A 212 -19.00 8.94 -19.39
CA ALA A 212 -18.10 9.34 -20.48
C ALA A 212 -17.04 10.32 -19.98
N SER A 213 -15.79 10.15 -20.44
CA SER A 213 -14.67 11.01 -20.05
C SER A 213 -14.97 12.47 -20.35
N GLY A 214 -14.69 13.35 -19.38
CA GLY A 214 -14.92 14.79 -19.51
C GLY A 214 -16.38 15.21 -19.32
N SER A 215 -17.34 14.29 -19.18
CA SER A 215 -18.72 14.63 -18.79
C SER A 215 -18.79 15.17 -17.36
N LEU A 216 -19.84 15.94 -17.04
CA LEU A 216 -20.10 16.41 -15.68
C LEU A 216 -20.16 15.26 -14.68
N TYR A 217 -20.81 14.15 -15.04
CA TYR A 217 -20.86 12.94 -14.22
C TYR A 217 -19.46 12.41 -13.88
N SER A 218 -18.58 12.26 -14.89
CA SER A 218 -17.22 11.75 -14.68
C SER A 218 -16.40 12.66 -13.77
N GLN A 219 -16.57 13.98 -13.89
CA GLN A 219 -15.87 14.96 -13.07
C GLN A 219 -16.39 14.97 -11.63
N PHE A 220 -17.70 14.86 -11.44
CA PHE A 220 -18.31 14.80 -10.12
C PHE A 220 -17.89 13.54 -9.36
N GLY A 221 -17.88 12.38 -10.03
CA GLY A 221 -17.37 11.13 -9.44
C GLY A 221 -15.87 11.19 -9.16
N THR A 222 -15.09 11.72 -10.10
CA THR A 222 -13.63 11.90 -9.96
C THR A 222 -13.27 12.83 -8.81
N SER A 223 -14.09 13.82 -8.51
CA SER A 223 -13.88 14.75 -7.40
C SER A 223 -14.53 14.31 -6.08
N CYS A 224 -15.02 13.07 -6.00
CA CYS A 224 -15.71 12.52 -4.84
C CYS A 224 -16.92 13.37 -4.41
N GLY A 225 -17.75 13.73 -5.38
CA GLY A 225 -18.92 14.57 -5.21
C GLY A 225 -18.54 16.03 -4.99
N ALA A 226 -17.62 16.57 -5.80
CA ALA A 226 -17.11 17.93 -5.71
C ALA A 226 -16.44 18.27 -4.37
N ARG A 227 -15.76 17.28 -3.77
CA ARG A 227 -14.95 17.43 -2.54
C ARG A 227 -13.46 17.58 -2.82
N GLY A 228 -13.07 17.57 -4.09
CA GLY A 228 -11.76 18.04 -4.56
C GLY A 228 -10.66 16.98 -4.56
N THR A 229 -10.94 15.72 -4.30
CA THR A 229 -9.93 14.64 -4.34
C THR A 229 -10.37 13.52 -5.26
N THR A 230 -9.42 12.76 -5.79
CA THR A 230 -9.63 11.53 -6.57
C THR A 230 -9.61 10.26 -5.72
N TYR A 231 -9.33 10.39 -4.43
CA TYR A 231 -9.26 9.33 -3.43
C TYR A 231 -10.40 9.46 -2.42
N CYS A 232 -11.58 8.97 -2.80
CA CYS A 232 -12.80 9.16 -2.01
C CYS A 232 -12.72 8.54 -0.62
N THR A 233 -12.03 7.41 -0.46
CA THR A 233 -11.83 6.74 0.83
C THR A 233 -11.03 7.54 1.86
N LEU A 234 -10.40 8.65 1.46
CA LEU A 234 -9.70 9.53 2.40
C LEU A 234 -10.62 10.53 3.10
N ILE A 235 -11.79 10.82 2.51
CA ILE A 235 -12.68 11.89 2.95
C ILE A 235 -14.14 11.45 3.13
N LEU A 236 -14.48 10.28 2.61
CA LEU A 236 -15.80 9.66 2.72
C LEU A 236 -15.66 8.33 3.45
N GLU A 237 -16.66 8.00 4.25
CA GLU A 237 -16.75 6.68 4.88
C GLU A 237 -16.84 5.61 3.79
N TYR A 238 -16.07 4.53 3.96
CA TYR A 238 -16.13 3.39 3.06
C TYR A 238 -17.44 2.65 3.31
N ASP A 239 -18.32 2.64 2.31
CA ASP A 239 -19.65 2.04 2.37
C ASP A 239 -19.66 0.52 2.10
N GLY A 240 -18.48 -0.11 2.15
CA GLY A 240 -18.34 -1.57 2.15
C GLY A 240 -18.33 -2.20 0.75
N GLU A 241 -18.98 -1.58 -0.22
CA GLU A 241 -19.14 -2.12 -1.56
C GLU A 241 -18.06 -1.56 -2.51
N PRO A 242 -17.22 -2.41 -3.13
CA PRO A 242 -16.46 -1.95 -4.27
C PRO A 242 -17.43 -1.52 -5.38
N PRO A 243 -17.01 -0.63 -6.29
CA PRO A 243 -17.77 -0.35 -7.48
C PRO A 243 -18.19 -1.67 -8.18
N SER A 244 -19.41 -1.75 -8.74
CA SER A 244 -19.93 -2.89 -9.51
C SER A 244 -19.21 -3.14 -10.85
N LEU A 245 -18.38 -2.19 -11.32
CA LEU A 245 -17.40 -2.30 -12.38
C LEU A 245 -17.87 -2.89 -13.73
N ASN A 246 -19.13 -2.76 -14.15
CA ASN A 246 -19.64 -3.36 -15.40
C ASN A 246 -19.25 -4.85 -15.58
N ASP A 247 -19.26 -5.65 -14.50
CA ASP A 247 -18.81 -7.05 -14.51
C ASP A 247 -17.30 -7.25 -14.84
N LEU A 248 -16.47 -6.21 -14.73
CA LEU A 248 -15.02 -6.36 -14.81
C LEU A 248 -14.52 -7.09 -13.59
N SER A 249 -13.73 -8.13 -13.83
CA SER A 249 -13.09 -8.93 -12.80
C SER A 249 -11.66 -9.23 -13.21
N PRO A 250 -10.82 -9.70 -12.28
CA PRO A 250 -9.45 -10.10 -12.61
C PRO A 250 -9.37 -11.19 -13.68
N ASN A 251 -10.44 -11.98 -13.83
CA ASN A 251 -10.52 -13.10 -14.76
C ASN A 251 -11.12 -12.70 -16.12
N THR A 252 -11.46 -11.43 -16.31
CA THR A 252 -11.99 -10.94 -17.58
C THR A 252 -10.86 -10.96 -18.62
N ASN A 253 -11.10 -11.62 -19.75
CA ASN A 253 -10.13 -11.70 -20.84
C ASN A 253 -9.90 -10.32 -21.48
N PRO A 254 -8.68 -10.03 -21.94
CA PRO A 254 -8.41 -8.79 -22.67
C PRO A 254 -9.15 -8.77 -24.02
N PRO A 255 -9.48 -7.58 -24.55
CA PRO A 255 -10.23 -7.41 -25.80
C PRO A 255 -9.56 -7.98 -27.07
N GLY A 256 -8.23 -8.11 -27.10
CA GLY A 256 -7.52 -8.64 -28.28
C GLY A 256 -7.22 -7.59 -29.36
N GLU A 257 -7.46 -6.30 -29.09
CA GLU A 257 -7.36 -5.22 -30.09
C GLU A 257 -5.94 -4.66 -30.20
N ASP A 258 -5.17 -4.67 -29.11
CA ASP A 258 -3.79 -4.19 -29.05
C ASP A 258 -2.94 -5.10 -28.15
N GLN A 259 -1.89 -5.69 -28.73
CA GLN A 259 -1.05 -6.66 -28.05
C GLN A 259 -0.31 -6.09 -26.82
N LEU A 260 0.08 -4.82 -26.84
CA LEU A 260 0.75 -4.18 -25.71
C LEU A 260 -0.27 -3.91 -24.59
N LEU A 261 -1.45 -3.40 -24.93
CA LEU A 261 -2.50 -3.15 -23.95
C LEU A 261 -3.04 -4.45 -23.34
N ASP A 262 -3.12 -5.52 -24.11
CA ASP A 262 -3.50 -6.85 -23.60
C ASP A 262 -2.47 -7.40 -22.61
N GLN A 263 -1.17 -7.19 -22.87
CA GLN A 263 -0.12 -7.57 -21.91
C GLN A 263 -0.21 -6.76 -20.61
N LEU A 264 -0.43 -5.45 -20.72
CA LEU A 264 -0.65 -4.59 -19.55
C LEU A 264 -1.92 -4.99 -18.79
N TRP A 265 -2.96 -5.41 -19.49
CA TRP A 265 -4.18 -5.95 -18.90
C TRP A 265 -3.89 -7.21 -18.08
N GLU A 266 -3.21 -8.20 -18.64
CA GLU A 266 -2.86 -9.44 -17.94
C GLU A 266 -1.98 -9.17 -16.70
N LEU A 267 -1.02 -8.25 -16.81
CA LEU A 267 -0.19 -7.85 -15.67
C LEU A 267 -1.00 -7.12 -14.59
N CYS A 268 -1.89 -6.21 -14.99
CA CYS A 268 -2.79 -5.53 -14.06
C CYS A 268 -3.75 -6.51 -13.36
N ALA A 269 -4.30 -7.48 -14.10
CA ALA A 269 -5.11 -8.56 -13.55
C ALA A 269 -4.34 -9.38 -12.49
N ASN A 270 -3.04 -9.56 -12.70
CA ASN A 270 -2.10 -10.22 -11.78
C ASN A 270 -1.48 -9.27 -10.74
N GLN A 271 -2.16 -8.16 -10.42
CA GLN A 271 -1.80 -7.25 -9.33
C GLN A 271 -0.50 -6.45 -9.56
N ASP A 272 -0.10 -6.22 -10.82
CA ASP A 272 0.95 -5.25 -11.14
C ASP A 272 0.37 -3.83 -11.24
N ALA A 273 0.51 -3.05 -10.16
CA ALA A 273 -0.06 -1.70 -10.07
C ALA A 273 0.50 -0.74 -11.13
N ARG A 274 1.76 -0.93 -11.55
CA ARG A 274 2.37 -0.11 -12.59
C ARG A 274 1.69 -0.36 -13.93
N SER A 275 1.39 -1.60 -14.25
CA SER A 275 0.68 -1.99 -15.47
C SER A 275 -0.76 -1.48 -15.45
N CYS A 276 -1.46 -1.50 -14.32
CA CYS A 276 -2.77 -0.85 -14.20
C CYS A 276 -2.70 0.66 -14.51
N LYS A 277 -1.69 1.35 -13.98
CA LYS A 277 -1.45 2.78 -14.24
C LYS A 277 -1.12 3.04 -15.71
N ASP A 278 -0.22 2.26 -16.29
CA ASP A 278 0.17 2.40 -17.69
C ASP A 278 -1.01 2.07 -18.63
N LEU A 279 -1.84 1.10 -18.28
CA LEU A 279 -3.06 0.77 -19.02
C LEU A 279 -4.08 1.92 -18.99
N ALA A 280 -4.32 2.50 -17.81
CA ALA A 280 -5.19 3.67 -17.66
C ALA A 280 -4.66 4.91 -18.41
N LYS A 281 -3.33 5.03 -18.55
CA LYS A 281 -2.68 6.16 -19.20
C LYS A 281 -2.63 6.05 -20.73
N TYR A 282 -2.36 4.86 -21.26
CA TYR A 282 -2.11 4.66 -22.69
C TYR A 282 -3.28 4.01 -23.43
N GLY A 283 -4.29 3.51 -22.72
CA GLY A 283 -5.51 2.99 -23.33
C GLY A 283 -6.27 4.06 -24.12
N PRO A 284 -7.07 3.67 -25.13
CA PRO A 284 -7.96 4.60 -25.83
C PRO A 284 -8.98 5.21 -24.88
N THR A 285 -9.34 6.49 -25.07
CA THR A 285 -10.34 7.19 -24.27
C THR A 285 -11.65 6.41 -24.19
N ASP A 286 -12.26 6.35 -23.00
CA ASP A 286 -13.50 5.60 -22.71
C ASP A 286 -13.47 4.10 -23.01
N SER A 287 -12.30 3.54 -23.32
CA SER A 287 -12.17 2.11 -23.58
C SER A 287 -12.24 1.28 -22.31
N ILE A 288 -12.56 0.00 -22.50
CA ILE A 288 -12.52 -1.00 -21.43
C ILE A 288 -11.11 -1.14 -20.85
N TYR A 289 -10.05 -0.89 -21.62
CA TYR A 289 -8.66 -0.87 -21.12
C TYR A 289 -8.46 0.18 -20.03
N ILE A 290 -8.92 1.43 -20.27
CA ILE A 290 -8.82 2.49 -19.27
C ILE A 290 -9.62 2.12 -18.02
N ARG A 291 -10.87 1.66 -18.19
CA ARG A 291 -11.74 1.28 -17.07
C ARG A 291 -11.12 0.16 -16.24
N PHE A 292 -10.53 -0.85 -16.87
CA PHE A 292 -9.84 -1.94 -16.20
C PHE A 292 -8.60 -1.47 -15.42
N GLY A 293 -7.81 -0.55 -15.99
CA GLY A 293 -6.66 0.04 -15.32
C GLY A 293 -7.03 0.88 -14.10
N ILE A 294 -8.02 1.78 -14.23
CA ILE A 294 -8.48 2.66 -13.12
C ILE A 294 -9.10 1.82 -11.99
N SER A 295 -9.75 0.71 -12.34
CA SER A 295 -10.40 -0.21 -11.40
C SER A 295 -9.48 -1.29 -10.83
N CYS A 296 -8.15 -1.15 -10.98
CA CYS A 296 -7.18 -2.09 -10.43
C CYS A 296 -7.47 -3.55 -10.84
N GLY A 297 -7.80 -3.71 -12.12
CA GLY A 297 -8.15 -4.98 -12.73
C GLY A 297 -9.48 -5.54 -12.24
N GLY A 298 -10.51 -4.70 -12.10
CA GLY A 298 -11.84 -5.16 -11.71
C GLY A 298 -12.05 -5.35 -10.20
N ARG A 299 -11.30 -4.63 -9.34
CA ARG A 299 -11.34 -4.83 -7.88
C ARG A 299 -11.79 -3.61 -7.08
N SER A 300 -11.26 -2.44 -7.41
CA SER A 300 -11.57 -1.18 -6.70
C SER A 300 -10.99 0.00 -7.47
N VAL A 301 -11.46 1.21 -7.18
CA VAL A 301 -10.87 2.43 -7.74
C VAL A 301 -9.60 2.80 -6.95
N ALA A 302 -8.58 3.27 -7.65
CA ALA A 302 -7.25 3.70 -7.18
C ALA A 302 -7.12 4.16 -5.70
N PRO A 303 -5.97 3.88 -5.04
CA PRO A 303 -4.67 3.56 -5.64
C PRO A 303 -4.39 2.05 -5.67
N CYS A 304 -4.20 1.51 -6.87
CA CYS A 304 -3.99 0.06 -7.06
C CYS A 304 -2.78 -0.48 -6.31
N ALA A 305 -1.71 0.30 -6.20
CA ALA A 305 -0.53 -0.10 -5.44
C ALA A 305 -0.84 -0.40 -3.98
N ARG A 306 -1.72 0.41 -3.37
CA ARG A 306 -2.16 0.22 -1.99
C ARG A 306 -3.07 -1.00 -1.87
N LEU A 307 -4.07 -1.08 -2.74
CA LEU A 307 -4.99 -2.22 -2.77
C LEU A 307 -4.26 -3.56 -2.89
N PHE A 308 -3.29 -3.66 -3.80
CA PHE A 308 -2.55 -4.89 -4.02
C PHE A 308 -1.61 -5.23 -2.87
N ALA A 309 -1.02 -4.22 -2.20
CA ALA A 309 -0.28 -4.44 -0.97
C ALA A 309 -1.17 -5.02 0.14
N ASP A 310 -2.39 -4.49 0.30
CA ASP A 310 -3.35 -4.96 1.30
C ASP A 310 -3.84 -6.39 1.00
N LEU A 311 -4.03 -6.75 -0.27
CA LEU A 311 -4.42 -8.11 -0.69
C LEU A 311 -3.29 -9.13 -0.50
N ALA A 312 -2.04 -8.74 -0.79
CA ALA A 312 -0.88 -9.58 -0.54
C ALA A 312 -0.70 -9.88 0.95
N ALA A 313 -1.01 -8.92 1.82
CA ALA A 313 -0.98 -9.10 3.27
C ALA A 313 -2.10 -10.01 3.82
N GLN A 314 -3.15 -10.26 3.03
CA GLN A 314 -4.30 -11.10 3.40
C GLN A 314 -4.25 -12.51 2.78
N SER A 315 -3.29 -12.77 1.89
CA SER A 315 -3.11 -14.08 1.26
C SER A 315 -2.28 -14.98 2.19
N PRO A 316 -2.77 -16.18 2.57
CA PRO A 316 -2.07 -17.09 3.48
C PRO A 316 -0.75 -17.62 2.91
#